data_AF-A0A6I4YUU9-F1
#
_entry.id   AF-A0A6I4YUU9-F1
#
_cell.length_a   1.000
_cell.length_b   1.000
_cell.length_c   1.000
_cell.angle_alpha   90.00
_cell.angle_beta   90.00
_cell.angle_gamma   90.00
#
_symmetry.space_group_name_H-M   'P 1'
#
loop_
_entity.id
_entity.type
_entity.pdbx_description
1 polymer ?
#
loop_
_entity_poly.entity_id
_entity_poly.type
_entity_poly.pdbx_seq_one_letter_code
_entity_poly.pdbx_strand_id
1 'polypeptide(L)'
;MANHKAQTFCAAAEACFHTVSFQEWGHDLHEYPGSVGQGVRFLDETRDTLKTTLNTTMNAQEWDKLVIAFYGETNAGKSTLIEALCSHFDKNGQQTRKHQPIGAAIGDGRSDYTRTTTAYPCSLGGQAFTLLDVPGIEGREDIVQEEIKRAVSSAHVIFYVTSDAAPPQTSGGDTTRDGHHNEIEGTLEKIKHHLREEARIYRIFNKRTQSPRMLANGLTVTDEERATLIDADHHIKSVLGRTYEGHITLSALPAFLAINAPFPAEHRFFSQQKKFLAALPAEKLLDASGLQHFLHLLEHDILPQSHQRIIDTNLSKLFRIVQKTEHTVTHTADGILSPLDETYILLKEAAWAYSQLPFDIQHDCNRLATRLEETFINAVRQRMDIHHKDAMWSDFDGTVREKLETAIKESLKELSCLGESEVEHFVEHSYKRMHRIDQRFVSIMQKNTLTTLEDFCPQTDKLTEELAFKTASGIDGWGLGGTIAGVLIGLCLGPIGWVEAAIAGVGGLWSMRKLIDSSYQEQQQRDAIEAILNDIRPKLRKALHENLNAISTPLCSFCREKEKEFQTIATHVNKTKQALTHTRDELTSFCKKNTSLSLNT
;
A
#
# COMPACT_ATOMS: atom_id res chain seq x y z
N MET A 1 -12.11 31.09 9.20
CA MET A 1 -10.65 31.00 8.96
C MET A 1 -10.06 29.69 9.48
N ALA A 2 -10.43 29.23 10.69
CA ALA A 2 -10.01 27.94 11.26
C ALA A 2 -10.37 26.72 10.38
N ASN A 3 -11.64 26.61 9.97
CA ASN A 3 -12.11 25.53 9.09
C ASN A 3 -11.34 25.47 7.75
N HIS A 4 -11.06 26.62 7.13
CA HIS A 4 -10.26 26.69 5.90
C HIS A 4 -8.82 26.14 6.08
N LYS A 5 -8.17 26.43 7.23
CA LYS A 5 -6.85 25.86 7.53
C LYS A 5 -6.91 24.34 7.65
N ALA A 6 -7.96 23.81 8.28
CA ALA A 6 -8.17 22.37 8.41
C ALA A 6 -8.41 21.70 7.04
N GLN A 7 -9.25 22.29 6.19
CA GLN A 7 -9.46 21.82 4.81
C GLN A 7 -8.16 21.79 4.00
N THR A 8 -7.34 22.84 4.13
CA THR A 8 -6.03 22.91 3.45
C THR A 8 -5.08 21.81 3.96
N PHE A 9 -5.07 21.57 5.28
CA PHE A 9 -4.29 20.51 5.90
C PHE A 9 -4.73 19.12 5.42
N CYS A 10 -6.03 18.82 5.43
CA CYS A 10 -6.58 17.55 4.97
C CYS A 10 -6.26 17.32 3.48
N ALA A 11 -6.47 18.33 2.64
CA ALA A 11 -6.15 18.24 1.22
C ALA A 11 -4.66 17.98 0.97
N ALA A 12 -3.77 18.61 1.74
CA ALA A 12 -2.33 18.38 1.62
C ALA A 12 -1.92 16.98 2.10
N ALA A 13 -2.56 16.42 3.13
CA ALA A 13 -2.34 15.05 3.57
C ALA A 13 -2.84 14.03 2.54
N GLU A 14 -4.03 14.25 1.96
CA GLU A 14 -4.57 13.42 0.87
C GLU A 14 -3.67 13.47 -0.37
N ALA A 15 -3.11 14.64 -0.70
CA ALA A 15 -2.22 14.82 -1.84
C ALA A 15 -0.88 14.07 -1.74
N CYS A 16 -0.53 13.52 -0.57
CA CYS A 16 0.65 12.65 -0.43
C CYS A 16 0.45 11.27 -1.09
N PHE A 17 -0.79 10.89 -1.42
CA PHE A 17 -1.08 9.60 -2.07
C PHE A 17 -1.00 9.73 -3.59
N HIS A 18 -0.11 8.95 -4.19
CA HIS A 18 0.04 8.88 -5.63
C HIS A 18 -0.92 7.85 -6.23
N THR A 19 -1.64 8.24 -7.28
CA THR A 19 -2.49 7.33 -8.05
C THR A 19 -1.66 6.55 -9.05
N VAL A 20 -1.91 5.24 -9.13
CA VAL A 20 -1.32 4.38 -10.15
C VAL A 20 -2.40 4.09 -11.19
N SER A 21 -2.12 4.42 -12.46
CA SER A 21 -2.98 4.05 -13.58
C SER A 21 -2.18 3.37 -14.69
N PHE A 22 -2.76 2.34 -15.30
CA PHE A 22 -2.21 1.63 -16.45
C PHE A 22 -3.23 1.72 -17.59
N GLN A 23 -2.84 2.30 -18.73
CA GLN A 23 -3.72 2.47 -19.89
C GLN A 23 -3.70 1.27 -20.84
N GLU A 24 -2.75 0.34 -20.69
CA GLU A 24 -2.37 -0.59 -21.77
C GLU A 24 -2.92 -2.02 -21.61
N TRP A 25 -3.43 -2.38 -20.43
CA TRP A 25 -4.06 -3.68 -20.18
C TRP A 25 -5.49 -3.41 -19.73
N GLY A 26 -6.48 -3.76 -20.56
CA GLY A 26 -7.91 -3.47 -20.32
C GLY A 26 -8.56 -4.19 -19.13
N HIS A 27 -7.81 -4.47 -18.07
CA HIS A 27 -8.25 -5.07 -16.81
C HIS A 27 -8.26 -4.04 -15.69
N ASP A 28 -9.14 -4.24 -14.70
CA ASP A 28 -9.14 -3.44 -13.46
C ASP A 28 -7.81 -3.66 -12.71
N LEU A 29 -7.18 -2.58 -12.27
CA LEU A 29 -5.87 -2.62 -11.61
C LEU A 29 -5.93 -3.31 -10.25
N HIS A 30 -7.12 -3.36 -9.66
CA HIS A 30 -7.39 -4.12 -8.44
C HIS A 30 -7.41 -5.64 -8.65
N GLU A 31 -7.61 -6.09 -9.89
CA GLU A 31 -7.58 -7.50 -10.28
C GLU A 31 -6.17 -7.98 -10.61
N TYR A 32 -5.16 -7.09 -10.61
CA TYR A 32 -3.78 -7.49 -10.86
C TYR A 32 -3.29 -8.43 -9.75
N PRO A 33 -2.73 -9.59 -10.09
CA PRO A 33 -2.33 -10.60 -9.11
C PRO A 33 -1.05 -10.20 -8.37
N GLY A 34 -0.82 -10.86 -7.22
CA GLY A 34 0.41 -10.73 -6.44
C GLY A 34 0.66 -9.33 -5.85
N SER A 35 1.93 -8.99 -5.70
CA SER A 35 2.40 -7.77 -5.02
C SER A 35 2.00 -6.47 -5.73
N VAL A 36 1.79 -6.50 -7.06
CA VAL A 36 1.38 -5.33 -7.84
C VAL A 36 -0.03 -4.89 -7.47
N GLY A 37 -1.02 -5.78 -7.58
CA GLY A 37 -2.40 -5.41 -7.21
C GLY A 37 -2.61 -5.31 -5.70
N GLN A 38 -1.79 -5.99 -4.88
CA GLN A 38 -1.75 -5.70 -3.44
C GLN A 38 -1.28 -4.26 -3.18
N GLY A 39 -0.20 -3.80 -3.85
CA GLY A 39 0.30 -2.44 -3.71
C GLY A 39 -0.69 -1.37 -4.17
N VAL A 40 -1.36 -1.58 -5.31
CA VAL A 40 -2.39 -0.65 -5.82
C VAL A 40 -3.60 -0.59 -4.88
N ARG A 41 -4.18 -1.74 -4.50
CA ARG A 41 -5.30 -1.81 -3.54
C ARG A 41 -4.94 -1.16 -2.21
N PHE A 42 -3.75 -1.46 -1.68
CA PHE A 42 -3.29 -0.88 -0.43
C PHE A 42 -3.24 0.65 -0.49
N LEU A 43 -2.71 1.23 -1.57
CA LEU A 43 -2.64 2.69 -1.74
C LEU A 43 -4.04 3.31 -1.81
N ASP A 44 -4.94 2.75 -2.62
CA ASP A 44 -6.29 3.29 -2.81
C ASP A 44 -7.15 3.14 -1.55
N GLU A 45 -7.18 1.95 -0.93
CA GLU A 45 -7.94 1.69 0.30
C GLU A 45 -7.44 2.57 1.45
N THR A 46 -6.12 2.73 1.58
CA THR A 46 -5.53 3.57 2.63
C THR A 46 -5.83 5.04 2.40
N ARG A 47 -5.74 5.53 1.16
CA ARG A 47 -6.12 6.90 0.79
C ARG A 47 -7.58 7.18 1.12
N ASP A 48 -8.48 6.29 0.70
CA ASP A 48 -9.93 6.47 0.85
C ASP A 48 -10.34 6.37 2.32
N THR A 49 -9.70 5.48 3.09
CA THR A 49 -9.84 5.41 4.54
C THR A 49 -9.36 6.69 5.21
N LEU A 50 -8.18 7.21 4.83
CA LEU A 50 -7.65 8.46 5.36
C LEU A 50 -8.60 9.62 5.08
N LYS A 51 -9.00 9.79 3.82
CA LYS A 51 -9.92 10.84 3.37
C LYS A 51 -11.24 10.79 4.12
N THR A 52 -11.84 9.60 4.24
CA THR A 52 -13.11 9.43 4.94
C THR A 52 -12.96 9.78 6.42
N THR A 53 -11.91 9.27 7.06
CA THR A 53 -11.65 9.50 8.49
C THR A 53 -11.35 10.97 8.80
N LEU A 54 -10.56 11.65 7.96
CA LEU A 54 -10.28 13.08 8.10
C LEU A 54 -11.55 13.92 7.92
N ASN A 55 -12.37 13.64 6.90
CA ASN A 55 -13.61 14.40 6.67
C ASN A 55 -14.63 14.19 7.79
N THR A 56 -14.83 12.94 8.22
CA THR A 56 -15.74 12.63 9.34
C THR A 56 -15.26 13.29 10.63
N THR A 57 -13.95 13.25 10.91
CA THR A 57 -13.38 13.87 12.11
C THR A 57 -13.51 15.39 12.04
N MET A 58 -13.14 16.02 10.93
CA MET A 58 -13.23 17.47 10.73
C MET A 58 -14.66 18.00 10.91
N ASN A 59 -15.65 17.29 10.37
CA ASN A 59 -17.07 17.66 10.46
C ASN A 59 -17.67 17.45 11.86
N ALA A 60 -17.05 16.59 12.68
CA ALA A 60 -17.48 16.35 14.05
C ALA A 60 -16.93 17.38 15.06
N GLN A 61 -15.93 18.18 14.69
CA GLN A 61 -15.33 19.18 15.58
C GLN A 61 -16.09 20.51 15.57
N GLU A 62 -16.07 21.19 16.72
CA GLU A 62 -16.54 22.57 16.86
C GLU A 62 -15.41 23.53 16.47
N TRP A 63 -15.69 24.48 15.56
CA TRP A 63 -14.70 25.39 14.98
C TRP A 63 -14.89 26.84 15.38
N ASP A 64 -16.06 27.20 15.93
CA ASP A 64 -16.42 28.59 16.22
C ASP A 64 -16.38 28.90 17.72
N LYS A 65 -16.61 27.89 18.57
CA LYS A 65 -16.76 28.07 20.02
C LYS A 65 -15.84 27.14 20.81
N LEU A 66 -15.33 27.63 21.93
CA LEU A 66 -14.56 26.79 22.83
C LEU A 66 -15.50 25.78 23.51
N VAL A 67 -15.15 24.50 23.49
CA VAL A 67 -15.89 23.43 24.19
C VAL A 67 -15.05 23.02 25.38
N ILE A 68 -15.64 23.12 26.57
CA ILE A 68 -15.01 22.81 27.84
C ILE A 68 -15.74 21.65 28.48
N ALA A 69 -15.09 20.50 28.64
CA ALA A 69 -15.69 19.33 29.28
C ALA A 69 -15.31 19.23 30.76
N PHE A 70 -16.31 19.00 31.61
CA PHE A 70 -16.10 18.63 33.01
C PHE A 70 -16.13 17.11 33.13
N TYR A 71 -14.95 16.56 33.35
CA TYR A 71 -14.68 15.13 33.43
C TYR A 71 -14.24 14.77 34.86
N GLY A 72 -14.40 13.52 35.29
CA GLY A 72 -13.84 13.06 36.56
C GLY A 72 -14.73 12.15 37.38
N GLU A 73 -14.29 11.82 38.58
CA GLU A 73 -14.86 10.78 39.43
C GLU A 73 -16.33 11.03 39.78
N THR A 74 -17.05 9.96 40.09
CA THR A 74 -18.43 10.10 40.54
C THR A 74 -18.44 10.78 41.91
N ASN A 75 -19.41 11.67 42.15
CA ASN A 75 -19.53 12.45 43.38
C ASN A 75 -18.42 13.49 43.62
N ALA A 76 -17.41 13.65 42.73
CA ALA A 76 -16.35 14.64 42.87
C ALA A 76 -16.83 16.11 42.94
N GLY A 77 -18.10 16.37 42.57
CA GLY A 77 -18.72 17.70 42.61
C GLY A 77 -18.79 18.42 41.26
N LYS A 78 -18.62 17.69 40.15
CA LYS A 78 -18.73 18.21 38.76
C LYS A 78 -20.02 19.00 38.53
N SER A 79 -21.16 18.35 38.67
CA SER A 79 -22.47 18.98 38.42
C SER A 79 -22.76 20.12 39.41
N THR A 80 -22.24 20.07 40.64
CA THR A 80 -22.33 21.19 41.59
C THR A 80 -21.56 22.42 41.10
N LEU A 81 -20.35 22.22 40.56
CA LEU A 81 -19.54 23.30 40.01
C LEU A 81 -20.18 23.87 38.75
N ILE A 82 -20.64 23.01 37.84
CA ILE A 82 -21.34 23.44 36.62
C ILE A 82 -22.59 24.24 36.96
N GLU A 83 -23.39 23.80 37.92
CA GLU A 83 -24.57 24.54 38.38
C GLU A 83 -24.20 25.91 38.99
N ALA A 84 -23.10 26.00 39.73
CA ALA A 84 -22.60 27.29 40.24
C ALA A 84 -22.21 28.24 39.09
N LEU A 85 -21.51 27.74 38.08
CA LEU A 85 -21.10 28.50 36.90
C LEU A 85 -22.30 28.92 36.05
N CYS A 86 -23.21 28.00 35.75
CA CYS A 86 -24.45 28.29 35.03
C CYS A 86 -25.28 29.36 35.76
N SER A 87 -25.46 29.26 37.08
CA SER A 87 -26.16 30.29 37.85
C SER A 87 -25.43 31.65 37.82
N HIS A 88 -24.10 31.66 37.77
CA HIS A 88 -23.33 32.91 37.61
C HIS A 88 -23.60 33.55 36.23
N PHE A 89 -23.49 32.78 35.14
CA PHE A 89 -23.69 33.29 33.78
C PHE A 89 -25.14 33.69 33.52
N ASP A 90 -26.12 32.94 34.01
CA ASP A 90 -27.55 33.24 33.89
C ASP A 90 -27.90 34.59 34.53
N LYS A 91 -27.40 34.85 35.75
CA LYS A 91 -27.59 36.14 36.44
C LYS A 91 -27.02 37.33 35.68
N ASN A 92 -25.99 37.12 34.87
CA ASN A 92 -25.34 38.16 34.09
C ASN A 92 -25.90 38.28 32.66
N GLY A 93 -27.00 37.58 32.33
CA GLY A 93 -27.58 37.57 30.99
C GLY A 93 -26.69 36.89 29.94
N GLN A 94 -25.77 36.04 30.39
CA GLN A 94 -24.72 35.42 29.61
C GLN A 94 -24.98 33.94 29.29
N GLN A 95 -26.16 33.42 29.64
CA GLN A 95 -26.56 32.04 29.39
C GLN A 95 -28.02 31.95 28.93
N THR A 96 -28.32 31.01 28.04
CA THR A 96 -29.70 30.61 27.73
C THR A 96 -30.01 29.29 28.44
N ARG A 97 -30.61 29.32 29.63
CA ARG A 97 -31.00 28.09 30.33
C ARG A 97 -32.21 27.42 29.65
N LYS A 98 -32.10 26.12 29.36
CA LYS A 98 -33.27 25.24 29.15
C LYS A 98 -33.85 24.88 30.51
N HIS A 99 -35.00 25.47 30.88
CA HIS A 99 -36.10 25.02 31.77
C HIS A 99 -35.90 24.02 32.95
N GLN A 100 -34.68 23.67 33.37
CA GLN A 100 -34.43 22.80 34.53
C GLN A 100 -34.41 23.60 35.85
N PRO A 101 -35.01 23.07 36.93
CA PRO A 101 -34.92 23.70 38.25
C PRO A 101 -33.46 23.79 38.74
N ILE A 102 -33.10 24.91 39.38
CA ILE A 102 -31.74 25.16 39.87
C ILE A 102 -31.30 24.04 40.82
N GLY A 103 -30.12 23.46 40.54
CA GLY A 103 -29.57 22.38 41.33
C GLY A 103 -30.25 21.03 41.09
N ALA A 104 -31.13 20.88 40.10
CA ALA A 104 -31.71 19.58 39.74
C ALA A 104 -30.65 18.60 39.22
N ALA A 105 -29.56 19.08 38.60
CA ALA A 105 -28.47 18.22 38.12
C ALA A 105 -27.51 17.75 39.23
N ILE A 106 -27.64 18.25 40.47
CA ILE A 106 -26.76 17.84 41.56
C ILE A 106 -27.24 16.49 42.13
N GLY A 107 -26.44 15.44 41.97
CA GLY A 107 -26.78 14.09 42.43
C GLY A 107 -27.06 13.94 43.93
N ASP A 108 -27.65 12.81 44.30
CA ASP A 108 -27.82 12.33 45.67
C ASP A 108 -26.63 11.48 46.16
N GLY A 109 -25.60 11.31 45.32
CA GLY A 109 -24.38 10.54 45.60
C GLY A 109 -24.29 9.17 44.90
N ARG A 110 -25.30 8.77 44.10
CA ARG A 110 -25.27 7.53 43.32
C ARG A 110 -24.31 7.60 42.12
N SER A 111 -23.71 6.46 41.75
CA SER A 111 -22.78 6.34 40.61
C SER A 111 -23.39 6.70 39.26
N ASP A 112 -24.68 6.43 39.07
CA ASP A 112 -25.32 6.43 37.75
C ASP A 112 -26.22 7.67 37.51
N TYR A 113 -25.97 8.76 38.23
CA TYR A 113 -26.86 9.93 38.24
C TYR A 113 -26.88 10.68 36.89
N THR A 114 -25.72 10.84 36.26
CA THR A 114 -25.58 11.49 34.94
C THR A 114 -25.28 10.42 33.89
N ARG A 115 -26.20 10.17 32.96
CA ARG A 115 -26.07 9.12 31.93
C ARG A 115 -25.89 9.66 30.51
N THR A 116 -26.14 10.95 30.32
CA THR A 116 -26.06 11.65 29.03
C THR A 116 -25.28 12.94 29.21
N THR A 117 -24.42 13.29 28.25
CA THR A 117 -23.68 14.56 28.32
C THR A 117 -24.64 15.73 28.10
N THR A 118 -24.61 16.71 28.99
CA THR A 118 -25.44 17.92 28.85
C THR A 118 -24.58 19.11 28.44
N ALA A 119 -24.98 19.79 27.37
CA ALA A 119 -24.28 20.98 26.87
C ALA A 119 -24.96 22.27 27.35
N TYR A 120 -24.16 23.19 27.88
CA TYR A 120 -24.57 24.49 28.39
C TYR A 120 -23.86 25.62 27.62
N PRO A 121 -24.53 26.26 26.64
CA PRO A 121 -23.98 27.42 25.94
C PRO A 121 -23.87 28.61 26.88
N CYS A 122 -22.70 29.23 26.96
CA CYS A 122 -22.36 30.32 27.87
C CYS A 122 -21.63 31.45 27.13
N SER A 123 -21.56 32.61 27.77
CA SER A 123 -20.76 33.75 27.33
C SER A 123 -20.02 34.35 28.53
N LEU A 124 -18.80 34.82 28.36
CA LEU A 124 -18.06 35.55 29.41
C LEU A 124 -17.07 36.48 28.73
N GLY A 125 -16.94 37.73 29.21
CA GLY A 125 -16.06 38.72 28.57
C GLY A 125 -16.35 38.98 27.09
N GLY A 126 -17.60 38.76 26.63
CA GLY A 126 -17.99 38.87 25.22
C GLY A 126 -17.64 37.65 24.36
N GLN A 127 -17.13 36.57 24.93
CA GLN A 127 -16.75 35.35 24.21
C GLN A 127 -17.73 34.22 24.48
N ALA A 128 -18.22 33.58 23.41
CA ALA A 128 -19.12 32.44 23.51
C ALA A 128 -18.35 31.10 23.63
N PHE A 129 -18.81 30.23 24.51
CA PHE A 129 -18.26 28.88 24.72
C PHE A 129 -19.35 27.91 25.20
N THR A 130 -19.04 26.62 25.25
CA THR A 130 -19.95 25.56 25.68
C THR A 130 -19.33 24.77 26.82
N LEU A 131 -20.07 24.58 27.91
CA LEU A 131 -19.70 23.63 28.97
C LEU A 131 -20.38 22.30 28.75
N LEU A 132 -19.65 21.19 28.90
CA LEU A 132 -20.19 19.83 28.85
C LEU A 132 -20.13 19.19 30.24
N ASP A 133 -21.26 18.75 30.78
CA ASP A 133 -21.30 17.89 31.97
C ASP A 133 -21.18 16.42 31.54
N VAL A 134 -20.01 15.81 31.78
CA VAL A 134 -19.71 14.44 31.35
C VAL A 134 -20.05 13.46 32.48
N PRO A 135 -20.66 12.29 32.17
CA PRO A 135 -20.88 11.22 33.14
C PRO A 135 -19.64 10.88 33.99
N GLY A 136 -19.88 10.43 35.23
CA GLY A 136 -18.82 9.99 36.14
C GLY A 136 -18.09 8.75 35.62
N ILE A 137 -16.80 8.66 35.94
CA ILE A 137 -15.89 7.61 35.43
C ILE A 137 -15.59 6.51 36.47
N GLU A 138 -16.44 6.40 37.49
CA GLU A 138 -16.31 5.39 38.53
C GLU A 138 -17.67 4.71 38.70
N GLY A 139 -17.77 3.44 38.25
CA GLY A 139 -19.01 2.66 38.27
C GLY A 139 -19.17 1.74 37.06
N ARG A 140 -20.41 1.58 36.57
CA ARG A 140 -20.74 0.78 35.37
C ARG A 140 -20.51 1.60 34.09
N GLU A 141 -19.24 1.73 33.73
CA GLU A 141 -18.83 2.56 32.60
C GLU A 141 -19.23 2.00 31.24
N ASP A 142 -19.40 0.69 31.11
CA ASP A 142 -19.85 0.00 29.89
C ASP A 142 -21.06 0.66 29.21
N ILE A 143 -21.93 1.28 30.01
CA ILE A 143 -23.16 1.95 29.56
C ILE A 143 -22.89 3.38 29.02
N VAL A 144 -21.83 4.05 29.47
CA VAL A 144 -21.56 5.49 29.20
C VAL A 144 -20.25 5.76 28.45
N GLN A 145 -19.43 4.74 28.20
CA GLN A 145 -18.14 4.81 27.50
C GLN A 145 -18.18 5.64 26.21
N GLU A 146 -19.11 5.33 25.30
CA GLU A 146 -19.23 6.05 24.02
C GLU A 146 -19.66 7.51 24.17
N GLU A 147 -20.43 7.81 25.21
CA GLU A 147 -20.88 9.18 25.50
C GLU A 147 -19.73 10.01 26.08
N ILE A 148 -18.95 9.43 26.99
CA ILE A 148 -17.71 10.02 27.52
C ILE A 148 -16.74 10.30 26.36
N LYS A 149 -16.51 9.31 25.51
CA LYS A 149 -15.62 9.43 24.35
C LYS A 149 -16.05 10.55 23.42
N ARG A 150 -17.35 10.66 23.09
CA ARG A 150 -17.87 11.76 22.25
C ARG A 150 -17.69 13.14 22.90
N ALA A 151 -17.96 13.25 24.20
CA ALA A 151 -17.82 14.52 24.92
C ALA A 151 -16.36 14.96 25.02
N VAL A 152 -15.45 14.04 25.36
CA VAL A 152 -14.02 14.31 25.45
C VAL A 152 -13.45 14.63 24.06
N SER A 153 -13.89 13.93 23.01
CA SER A 153 -13.42 14.13 21.63
C SER A 153 -13.83 15.44 20.99
N SER A 154 -14.92 16.04 21.46
CA SER A 154 -15.32 17.38 21.03
C SER A 154 -14.71 18.50 21.87
N ALA A 155 -14.09 18.18 23.01
CA ALA A 155 -13.54 19.18 23.91
C ALA A 155 -12.24 19.79 23.38
N HIS A 156 -12.05 21.07 23.68
CA HIS A 156 -10.80 21.82 23.51
C HIS A 156 -10.06 21.99 24.85
N VAL A 157 -10.81 22.04 25.94
CA VAL A 157 -10.32 22.09 27.32
C VAL A 157 -11.08 21.07 28.15
N ILE A 158 -10.38 20.39 29.04
CA ILE A 158 -10.96 19.41 29.96
C ILE A 158 -10.62 19.82 31.38
N PHE A 159 -11.65 20.00 32.19
CA PHE A 159 -11.53 20.11 33.63
C PHE A 159 -11.74 18.74 34.26
N TYR A 160 -10.65 18.10 34.69
CA TYR A 160 -10.69 16.87 35.46
C TYR A 160 -10.95 17.19 36.94
N VAL A 161 -12.18 16.97 37.42
CA VAL A 161 -12.61 17.31 38.77
C VAL A 161 -12.37 16.14 39.72
N THR A 162 -11.63 16.39 40.80
CA THR A 162 -11.39 15.45 41.89
C THR A 162 -11.83 16.06 43.21
N SER A 163 -12.20 15.22 44.18
CA SER A 163 -12.41 15.67 45.56
C SER A 163 -11.31 15.25 46.53
N ASP A 164 -10.45 14.33 46.11
CA ASP A 164 -9.25 13.96 46.86
C ASP A 164 -8.05 14.75 46.33
N ALA A 165 -7.15 15.09 47.25
CA ALA A 165 -5.86 15.70 46.96
C ALA A 165 -4.87 14.65 46.43
N ALA A 166 -5.01 13.40 46.89
CA ALA A 166 -4.21 12.26 46.45
C ALA A 166 -4.28 12.04 44.93
N PRO A 167 -3.24 11.42 44.33
CA PRO A 167 -3.31 10.98 42.94
C PRO A 167 -4.44 9.97 42.74
N PRO A 168 -5.02 9.89 41.52
CA PRO A 168 -6.01 8.87 41.21
C PRO A 168 -5.41 7.47 41.39
N GLN A 169 -6.23 6.50 41.79
CA GLN A 169 -5.75 5.12 41.95
C GLN A 169 -5.19 4.59 40.62
N THR A 170 -3.95 4.08 40.66
CA THR A 170 -3.36 3.27 39.59
C THR A 170 -3.93 1.86 39.65
N SER A 171 -3.83 1.11 38.54
CA SER A 171 -4.29 -0.27 38.49
C SER A 171 -3.76 -1.11 39.67
N GLY A 172 -4.67 -1.92 40.23
CA GLY A 172 -4.40 -2.85 41.32
C GLY A 172 -4.85 -4.26 40.93
N GLY A 173 -4.02 -5.26 41.25
CA GLY A 173 -4.40 -6.66 41.08
C GLY A 173 -5.12 -7.17 42.32
N ASP A 174 -6.36 -7.61 42.18
CA ASP A 174 -6.99 -8.47 43.19
C ASP A 174 -6.76 -9.92 42.78
N THR A 175 -5.94 -10.63 43.55
CA THR A 175 -5.88 -12.10 43.45
C THR A 175 -7.15 -12.66 44.05
N THR A 176 -8.08 -13.04 43.18
CA THR A 176 -9.22 -13.87 43.58
C THR A 176 -8.71 -15.11 44.34
N ARG A 177 -9.52 -15.64 45.27
CA ARG A 177 -9.17 -16.83 46.08
C ARG A 177 -8.80 -18.07 45.23
N ASP A 178 -9.12 -18.03 43.94
CA ASP A 178 -8.92 -19.10 42.96
C ASP A 178 -7.67 -18.89 42.07
N GLY A 179 -6.85 -17.86 42.35
CA GLY A 179 -5.57 -17.64 41.66
C GLY A 179 -5.67 -16.98 40.27
N HIS A 180 -6.85 -16.47 39.89
CA HIS A 180 -6.99 -15.60 38.71
C HIS A 180 -6.65 -14.15 39.06
N HIS A 181 -5.67 -13.60 38.33
CA HIS A 181 -5.35 -12.18 38.31
C HIS A 181 -6.35 -11.45 37.41
N ASN A 182 -7.30 -10.73 38.01
CA ASN A 182 -8.02 -9.69 37.27
C ASN A 182 -7.27 -8.37 37.52
N GLU A 183 -6.67 -7.81 36.47
CA GLU A 183 -6.21 -6.42 36.49
C GLU A 183 -7.45 -5.51 36.52
N ILE A 184 -7.64 -4.78 37.61
CA ILE A 184 -8.64 -3.71 37.66
C ILE A 184 -7.94 -2.46 37.13
N GLU A 185 -8.38 -2.00 35.95
CA GLU A 185 -7.90 -0.74 35.37
C GLU A 185 -8.20 0.42 36.34
N GLY A 186 -7.15 1.11 36.79
CA GLY A 186 -7.25 2.22 37.73
C GLY A 186 -7.85 3.47 37.08
N THR A 187 -8.28 4.42 37.91
CA THR A 187 -8.83 5.71 37.47
C THR A 187 -7.82 6.47 36.59
N LEU A 188 -6.53 6.31 36.83
CA LEU A 188 -5.47 6.93 36.04
C LEU A 188 -5.33 6.33 34.63
N GLU A 189 -5.42 5.01 34.49
CA GLU A 189 -5.39 4.34 33.19
C GLU A 189 -6.62 4.69 32.37
N LYS A 190 -7.80 4.79 33.01
CA LYS A 190 -9.03 5.31 32.38
C LYS A 190 -8.88 6.75 31.92
N ILE A 191 -8.28 7.61 32.74
CA ILE A 191 -7.92 8.99 32.35
C ILE A 191 -7.00 8.96 31.14
N LYS A 192 -5.98 8.09 31.12
CA LYS A 192 -5.08 7.93 29.97
C LYS A 192 -5.80 7.40 28.73
N HIS A 193 -6.83 6.57 28.88
CA HIS A 193 -7.59 6.02 27.78
C HIS A 193 -8.54 7.06 27.18
N HIS A 194 -9.32 7.74 28.03
CA HIS A 194 -10.35 8.69 27.62
C HIS A 194 -9.78 10.07 27.28
N LEU A 195 -8.83 10.59 28.05
CA LEU A 195 -8.29 11.94 27.92
C LEU A 195 -7.03 12.01 27.04
N ARG A 196 -6.75 10.96 26.26
CA ARG A 196 -5.58 10.89 25.37
C ARG A 196 -5.63 11.85 24.18
N GLU A 197 -6.69 12.64 24.12
CA GLU A 197 -6.96 13.57 23.05
C GLU A 197 -6.31 14.91 23.33
N GLU A 198 -6.03 15.60 22.24
CA GLU A 198 -5.22 16.80 22.08
C GLU A 198 -5.76 18.05 22.81
N ALA A 199 -6.71 17.87 23.74
CA ALA A 199 -7.27 18.92 24.57
C ALA A 199 -6.33 19.27 25.73
N ARG A 200 -6.40 20.52 26.19
CA ARG A 200 -5.67 20.95 27.39
C ARG A 200 -6.41 20.52 28.64
N ILE A 201 -5.68 19.96 29.60
CA ILE A 201 -6.26 19.33 30.79
C ILE A 201 -5.82 20.09 32.03
N TYR A 202 -6.82 20.55 32.78
CA TYR A 202 -6.64 21.16 34.10
C TYR A 202 -7.29 20.25 35.14
N ARG A 203 -6.62 20.03 36.27
CA ARG A 203 -7.27 19.38 37.41
C ARG A 203 -8.04 20.43 38.22
N ILE A 204 -9.28 20.15 38.59
CA ILE A 204 -10.00 20.94 39.59
C ILE A 204 -10.05 20.11 40.88
N PHE A 205 -9.28 20.52 41.88
CA PHE A 205 -9.40 19.98 43.22
C PHE A 205 -10.57 20.68 43.93
N ASN A 206 -11.72 20.00 43.95
CA ASN A 206 -12.91 20.43 44.67
C ASN A 206 -12.79 20.07 46.15
N LYS A 207 -12.24 21.01 46.95
CA LYS A 207 -12.12 20.86 48.38
C LYS A 207 -13.50 20.96 49.04
N ARG A 208 -14.10 19.80 49.34
CA ARG A 208 -15.44 19.72 49.92
C ARG A 208 -15.47 20.37 51.31
N THR A 209 -16.45 21.23 51.55
CA THR A 209 -16.73 21.72 52.90
C THR A 209 -18.22 21.83 53.19
N GLN A 210 -18.62 21.41 54.38
CA GLN A 210 -19.99 21.49 54.91
C GLN A 210 -20.08 22.47 56.09
N SER A 211 -18.96 23.13 56.42
CA SER A 211 -18.81 23.99 57.58
C SER A 211 -18.38 25.39 57.15
N PRO A 212 -19.22 26.43 57.38
CA PRO A 212 -18.87 27.80 57.05
C PRO A 212 -17.59 28.29 57.76
N ARG A 213 -17.31 27.73 58.96
CA ARG A 213 -16.11 28.08 59.75
C ARG A 213 -14.80 27.79 59.00
N MET A 214 -14.78 26.75 58.16
CA MET A 214 -13.58 26.40 57.39
C MET A 214 -13.26 27.42 56.28
N LEU A 215 -14.20 28.30 55.95
CA LEU A 215 -14.06 29.35 54.94
C LEU A 215 -13.92 30.74 55.56
N ALA A 216 -13.90 30.85 56.89
CA ALA A 216 -13.85 32.14 57.58
C ALA A 216 -12.62 32.98 57.19
N ASN A 217 -11.52 32.31 56.85
CA ASN A 217 -10.26 32.91 56.41
C ASN A 217 -9.96 32.62 54.92
N GLY A 218 -10.99 32.34 54.11
CA GLY A 218 -10.83 31.90 52.72
C GLY A 218 -10.58 30.39 52.58
N LEU A 219 -10.50 29.93 51.33
CA LEU A 219 -10.19 28.53 51.04
C LEU A 219 -8.71 28.25 51.36
N THR A 220 -8.47 27.56 52.46
CA THR A 220 -7.12 27.17 52.88
C THR A 220 -6.81 25.75 52.45
N VAL A 221 -5.57 25.50 52.02
CA VAL A 221 -4.99 24.18 51.74
C VAL A 221 -3.86 23.98 52.74
N THR A 222 -3.87 22.88 53.48
CA THR A 222 -2.81 22.58 54.47
C THR A 222 -1.47 22.29 53.77
N ASP A 223 -0.36 22.38 54.49
CA ASP A 223 0.95 22.07 53.89
C ASP A 223 1.03 20.59 53.43
N GLU A 224 0.39 19.68 54.16
CA GLU A 224 0.25 18.26 53.81
C GLU A 224 -0.59 18.05 52.55
N GLU A 225 -1.75 18.71 52.45
CA GLU A 225 -2.58 18.67 51.23
C GLU A 225 -1.84 19.29 50.05
N ARG A 226 -1.08 20.37 50.26
CA ARG A 226 -0.28 21.02 49.22
C ARG A 226 0.80 20.09 48.69
N ALA A 227 1.54 19.42 49.57
CA ALA A 227 2.53 18.42 49.17
C ALA A 227 1.87 17.30 48.35
N THR A 228 0.72 16.82 48.81
CA THR A 228 -0.04 15.75 48.13
C THR A 228 -0.53 16.19 46.74
N LEU A 229 -1.00 17.43 46.58
CA LEU A 229 -1.41 17.98 45.29
C LEU A 229 -0.23 18.10 44.32
N ILE A 230 0.94 18.52 44.79
CA ILE A 230 2.16 18.59 43.97
C ILE A 230 2.57 17.20 43.48
N ASP A 231 2.54 16.19 44.36
CA ASP A 231 2.84 14.80 43.99
C ASP A 231 1.86 14.27 42.95
N ALA A 232 0.57 14.57 43.12
CA ALA A 232 -0.46 14.18 42.18
C ALA A 232 -0.32 14.89 40.81
N ASP A 233 0.05 16.16 40.79
CA ASP A 233 0.35 16.90 39.54
C ASP A 233 1.53 16.27 38.81
N HIS A 234 2.59 15.89 39.51
CA HIS A 234 3.72 15.16 38.91
C HIS A 234 3.27 13.82 38.30
N HIS A 235 2.43 13.07 39.03
CA HIS A 235 1.93 11.78 38.57
C HIS A 235 1.07 11.93 37.31
N ILE A 236 0.11 12.85 37.32
CA ILE A 236 -0.79 13.12 36.19
C ILE A 236 0.00 13.65 34.98
N LYS A 237 0.98 14.53 35.21
CA LYS A 237 1.86 15.06 34.14
C LYS A 237 2.71 13.96 33.50
N SER A 238 3.11 12.93 34.26
CA SER A 238 3.86 11.80 33.68
C SER A 238 3.02 10.97 32.71
N VAL A 239 1.69 10.97 32.88
CA VAL A 239 0.74 10.21 32.05
C VAL A 239 0.22 11.02 30.87
N LEU A 240 -0.13 12.28 31.10
CA LEU A 240 -0.77 13.17 30.11
C LEU A 240 0.24 14.07 29.37
N GLY A 241 1.48 14.17 29.86
CA GLY A 241 2.54 14.92 29.22
C GLY A 241 2.28 16.43 29.20
N ARG A 242 2.47 17.05 28.03
CA ARG A 242 2.40 18.51 27.86
C ARG A 242 0.98 19.06 27.82
N THR A 243 -0.04 18.22 27.66
CA THR A 243 -1.43 18.67 27.67
C THR A 243 -1.92 19.05 29.07
N TYR A 244 -1.21 18.60 30.13
CA TYR A 244 -1.55 18.89 31.51
C TYR A 244 -0.99 20.23 31.99
N GLU A 245 -1.89 21.12 32.43
CA GLU A 245 -1.60 22.52 32.77
C GLU A 245 -1.57 22.78 34.30
N GLY A 246 -1.74 21.73 35.12
CA GLY A 246 -1.73 21.80 36.59
C GLY A 246 -3.12 21.78 37.22
N HIS A 247 -3.18 22.07 38.52
CA HIS A 247 -4.42 22.07 39.29
C HIS A 247 -4.94 23.47 39.66
N ILE A 248 -6.26 23.55 39.86
CA ILE A 248 -7.00 24.69 40.39
C ILE A 248 -7.77 24.22 41.62
N THR A 249 -7.71 24.97 42.72
CA THR A 249 -8.41 24.63 43.97
C THR A 249 -9.65 25.51 44.14
N LEU A 250 -10.81 24.90 44.39
CA LEU A 250 -12.05 25.60 44.71
C LEU A 250 -12.96 24.75 45.61
N SER A 251 -14.05 25.33 46.11
CA SER A 251 -15.12 24.60 46.81
C SER A 251 -16.48 24.86 46.14
N ALA A 252 -16.99 23.86 45.43
CA ALA A 252 -18.16 24.01 44.56
C ALA A 252 -19.48 24.24 45.33
N LEU A 253 -19.68 23.57 46.47
CA LEU A 253 -20.94 23.67 47.23
C LEU A 253 -21.14 25.07 47.84
N PRO A 254 -20.18 25.65 48.59
CA PRO A 254 -20.31 27.03 49.08
C PRO A 254 -20.53 28.05 47.95
N ALA A 255 -19.81 27.88 46.83
CA ALA A 255 -19.99 28.71 45.63
C ALA A 255 -21.43 28.64 45.10
N PHE A 256 -21.96 27.43 44.93
CA PHE A 256 -23.34 27.18 44.50
C PHE A 256 -24.38 27.78 45.46
N LEU A 257 -24.19 27.65 46.78
CA LEU A 257 -25.12 28.20 47.76
C LEU A 257 -25.12 29.73 47.76
N ALA A 258 -23.94 30.34 47.61
CA ALA A 258 -23.76 31.79 47.62
C ALA A 258 -24.26 32.47 46.34
N ILE A 259 -24.06 31.85 45.17
CA ILE A 259 -24.43 32.46 43.88
C ILE A 259 -25.94 32.48 43.67
N ASN A 260 -26.71 31.60 44.30
CA ASN A 260 -28.15 31.49 44.08
C ASN A 260 -28.96 32.41 45.00
N ALA A 261 -30.14 32.82 44.54
CA ALA A 261 -31.10 33.50 45.41
C ALA A 261 -31.52 32.59 46.59
N PRO A 262 -32.07 33.14 47.68
CA PRO A 262 -32.58 32.34 48.79
C PRO A 262 -33.55 31.27 48.31
N PHE A 263 -33.26 30.01 48.62
CA PHE A 263 -34.13 28.91 48.25
C PHE A 263 -35.44 28.92 49.05
N PRO A 264 -36.55 28.40 48.51
CA PRO A 264 -37.77 28.12 49.28
C PRO A 264 -37.52 27.14 50.42
N ALA A 265 -38.33 27.17 51.48
CA ALA A 265 -38.13 26.37 52.69
C ALA A 265 -38.16 24.85 52.44
N GLU A 266 -38.93 24.43 51.44
CA GLU A 266 -39.08 23.06 50.96
C GLU A 266 -37.92 22.56 50.09
N HIS A 267 -37.03 23.45 49.65
CA HIS A 267 -35.91 23.09 48.81
C HIS A 267 -34.80 22.39 49.60
N ARG A 268 -34.22 21.31 49.06
CA ARG A 268 -33.21 20.49 49.76
C ARG A 268 -31.96 21.25 50.22
N PHE A 269 -31.60 22.35 49.55
CA PHE A 269 -30.44 23.17 49.89
C PHE A 269 -30.75 24.35 50.84
N PHE A 270 -32.02 24.58 51.21
CA PHE A 270 -32.43 25.72 52.03
C PHE A 270 -31.69 25.80 53.37
N SER A 271 -31.68 24.70 54.13
CA SER A 271 -31.04 24.64 55.45
C SER A 271 -29.54 24.91 55.37
N GLN A 272 -28.86 24.34 54.38
CA GLN A 272 -27.42 24.57 54.16
C GLN A 272 -27.15 26.01 53.74
N GLN A 273 -27.90 26.55 52.78
CA GLN A 273 -27.73 27.94 52.32
C GLN A 273 -27.90 28.93 53.47
N LYS A 274 -28.95 28.76 54.29
CA LYS A 274 -29.19 29.57 55.49
C LYS A 274 -28.02 29.51 56.47
N LYS A 275 -27.46 28.31 56.71
CA LYS A 275 -26.31 28.11 57.60
C LYS A 275 -25.06 28.85 57.09
N PHE A 276 -24.77 28.77 55.79
CA PHE A 276 -23.60 29.42 55.19
C PHE A 276 -23.74 30.94 55.14
N LEU A 277 -24.89 31.44 54.67
CA LEU A 277 -25.14 32.89 54.56
C LEU A 277 -25.29 33.60 55.92
N ALA A 278 -25.64 32.87 56.98
CA ALA A 278 -25.62 33.41 58.34
C ALA A 278 -24.19 33.63 58.88
N ALA A 279 -23.20 32.91 58.36
CA ALA A 279 -21.81 33.00 58.81
C ALA A 279 -21.00 33.99 57.96
N LEU A 280 -21.23 34.03 56.64
CA LEU A 280 -20.52 34.89 55.70
C LEU A 280 -21.50 35.47 54.67
N PRO A 281 -21.42 36.79 54.35
CA PRO A 281 -22.16 37.37 53.25
C PRO A 281 -21.87 36.66 51.92
N ALA A 282 -22.84 36.64 51.01
CA ALA A 282 -22.73 35.92 49.74
C ALA A 282 -21.47 36.27 48.93
N GLU A 283 -21.14 37.55 48.81
CA GLU A 283 -19.94 38.02 48.09
C GLU A 283 -18.64 37.46 48.70
N LYS A 284 -18.48 37.57 50.02
CA LYS A 284 -17.33 37.01 50.74
C LYS A 284 -17.28 35.49 50.64
N LEU A 285 -18.44 34.83 50.61
CA LEU A 285 -18.52 33.38 50.47
C LEU A 285 -18.13 32.92 49.05
N LEU A 286 -18.45 33.71 48.01
CA LEU A 286 -18.00 33.45 46.63
C LEU A 286 -16.49 33.58 46.52
N ASP A 287 -15.89 34.64 47.07
CA ASP A 287 -14.44 34.81 47.11
C ASP A 287 -13.77 33.69 47.92
N ALA A 288 -14.25 33.45 49.15
CA ALA A 288 -13.74 32.40 50.03
C ALA A 288 -13.89 30.98 49.47
N SER A 289 -14.81 30.75 48.52
CA SER A 289 -14.94 29.45 47.83
C SER A 289 -13.93 29.25 46.70
N GLY A 290 -13.18 30.28 46.30
CA GLY A 290 -12.28 30.26 45.15
C GLY A 290 -12.97 30.43 43.79
N LEU A 291 -14.31 30.59 43.75
CA LEU A 291 -15.05 30.72 42.48
C LEU A 291 -14.64 32.00 41.72
N GLN A 292 -14.45 33.13 42.41
CA GLN A 292 -14.05 34.38 41.77
C GLN A 292 -12.67 34.25 41.10
N HIS A 293 -11.72 33.62 41.77
CA HIS A 293 -10.41 33.32 41.20
C HIS A 293 -10.51 32.40 39.98
N PHE A 294 -11.34 31.35 40.04
CA PHE A 294 -11.60 30.48 38.89
C PHE A 294 -12.23 31.24 37.70
N LEU A 295 -13.22 32.10 37.94
CA LEU A 295 -13.84 32.92 36.90
C LEU A 295 -12.84 33.89 36.27
N HIS A 296 -11.95 34.49 37.07
CA HIS A 296 -10.87 35.34 36.57
C HIS A 296 -9.89 34.56 35.69
N LEU A 297 -9.46 33.37 36.11
CA LEU A 297 -8.63 32.48 35.28
C LEU A 297 -9.33 32.11 33.96
N LEU A 298 -10.63 31.79 34.04
CA LEU A 298 -11.43 31.46 32.86
C LEU A 298 -11.50 32.65 31.89
N GLU A 299 -11.81 33.85 32.37
CA GLU A 299 -11.97 35.06 31.57
C GLU A 299 -10.67 35.61 30.99
N HIS A 300 -9.56 35.53 31.75
CA HIS A 300 -8.31 36.19 31.37
C HIS A 300 -7.25 35.26 30.79
N ASP A 301 -7.25 33.96 31.14
CA ASP A 301 -6.19 33.03 30.71
C ASP A 301 -6.70 31.95 29.75
N ILE A 302 -7.90 31.40 29.99
CA ILE A 302 -8.42 30.27 29.20
C ILE A 302 -9.20 30.75 27.97
N LEU A 303 -10.17 31.65 28.15
CA LEU A 303 -11.05 32.12 27.08
C LEU A 303 -10.32 33.00 26.05
N PRO A 304 -9.44 33.96 26.39
CA PRO A 304 -8.83 34.85 25.40
C PRO A 304 -8.03 34.15 24.30
N GLN A 305 -7.57 32.93 24.59
CA GLN A 305 -6.85 32.08 23.65
C GLN A 305 -7.76 31.10 22.89
N SER A 306 -9.09 31.23 23.02
CA SER A 306 -10.10 30.28 22.51
C SER A 306 -9.91 29.95 21.03
N HIS A 307 -9.82 30.96 20.16
CA HIS A 307 -9.67 30.75 18.73
C HIS A 307 -8.38 29.96 18.39
N GLN A 308 -7.26 30.28 19.04
CA GLN A 308 -6.00 29.57 18.83
C GLN A 308 -6.08 28.14 19.39
N ARG A 309 -6.68 27.95 20.58
CA ARG A 309 -6.88 26.64 21.21
C ARG A 309 -7.77 25.71 20.38
N ILE A 310 -8.83 26.23 19.77
CA ILE A 310 -9.71 25.49 18.85
C ILE A 310 -8.90 24.99 17.65
N ILE A 311 -8.16 25.89 17.00
CA ILE A 311 -7.32 25.55 15.84
C ILE A 311 -6.28 24.49 16.20
N ASP A 312 -5.51 24.74 17.26
CA ASP A 312 -4.41 23.85 17.65
C ASP A 312 -4.94 22.47 18.02
N THR A 313 -5.98 22.39 18.87
CA THR A 313 -6.57 21.11 19.28
C THR A 313 -7.10 20.34 18.08
N ASN A 314 -7.91 20.97 17.23
CA ASN A 314 -8.57 20.27 16.13
C ASN A 314 -7.59 19.88 15.03
N LEU A 315 -6.59 20.71 14.72
CA LEU A 315 -5.51 20.34 13.80
C LEU A 315 -4.66 19.20 14.36
N SER A 316 -4.41 19.19 15.66
CA SER A 316 -3.65 18.11 16.31
C SER A 316 -4.41 16.77 16.22
N LYS A 317 -5.75 16.78 16.43
CA LYS A 317 -6.62 15.60 16.24
C LYS A 317 -6.53 15.06 14.81
N LEU A 318 -6.59 15.93 13.80
CA LEU A 318 -6.43 15.54 12.40
C LEU A 318 -5.02 15.02 12.11
N PHE A 319 -3.99 15.66 12.66
CA PHE A 319 -2.60 15.27 12.48
C PHE A 319 -2.32 13.86 13.03
N ARG A 320 -2.92 13.49 14.17
CA ARG A 320 -2.80 12.14 14.73
C ARG A 320 -3.33 11.05 13.78
N ILE A 321 -4.38 11.34 13.02
CA ILE A 321 -4.89 10.42 12.00
C ILE A 321 -3.82 10.21 10.93
N VAL A 322 -3.24 11.29 10.42
CA VAL A 322 -2.16 11.23 9.41
C VAL A 322 -0.94 10.49 9.93
N GLN A 323 -0.53 10.71 11.19
CA GLN A 323 0.59 9.98 11.81
C GLN A 323 0.33 8.47 11.91
N LYS A 324 -0.90 8.07 12.31
CA LYS A 324 -1.28 6.65 12.34
C LYS A 324 -1.24 6.04 10.94
N THR A 325 -1.75 6.77 9.95
CA THR A 325 -1.69 6.34 8.55
C THR A 325 -0.27 6.23 8.05
N GLU A 326 0.61 7.19 8.36
CA GLU A 326 2.03 7.16 7.99
C GLU A 326 2.75 5.94 8.58
N HIS A 327 2.48 5.60 9.84
CA HIS A 327 3.03 4.40 10.46
C HIS A 327 2.53 3.12 9.76
N THR A 328 1.24 3.03 9.45
CA THR A 328 0.66 1.90 8.71
C THR A 328 1.24 1.80 7.29
N VAL A 329 1.37 2.92 6.57
CA VAL A 329 1.96 2.97 5.24
C VAL A 329 3.42 2.53 5.30
N THR A 330 4.22 3.06 6.21
CA THR A 330 5.64 2.69 6.32
C THR A 330 5.81 1.21 6.60
N HIS A 331 5.09 0.68 7.60
CA HIS A 331 5.21 -0.72 8.00
C HIS A 331 4.75 -1.69 6.91
N THR A 332 3.61 -1.41 6.26
CA THR A 332 3.07 -2.28 5.21
C THR A 332 3.81 -2.12 3.88
N ALA A 333 4.23 -0.91 3.53
CA ALA A 333 4.98 -0.65 2.29
C ALA A 333 6.30 -1.43 2.26
N ASP A 334 7.02 -1.49 3.38
CA ASP A 334 8.28 -2.24 3.44
C ASP A 334 8.08 -3.74 3.13
N GLY A 335 6.95 -4.32 3.55
CA GLY A 335 6.56 -5.70 3.23
C GLY A 335 6.17 -5.92 1.77
N ILE A 336 5.67 -4.90 1.07
CA ILE A 336 5.24 -4.97 -0.34
C ILE A 336 6.40 -4.60 -1.30
N LEU A 337 7.26 -3.66 -0.92
CA LEU A 337 8.35 -3.16 -1.76
C LEU A 337 9.40 -4.24 -2.06
N SER A 338 9.77 -5.05 -1.08
CA SER A 338 10.78 -6.11 -1.29
C SER A 338 10.34 -7.13 -2.35
N PRO A 339 9.13 -7.71 -2.30
CA PRO A 339 8.62 -8.56 -3.38
C PRO A 339 8.52 -7.86 -4.75
N LEU A 340 8.16 -6.58 -4.79
CA LEU A 340 8.10 -5.80 -6.04
C LEU A 340 9.50 -5.60 -6.65
N ASP A 341 10.52 -5.36 -5.83
CA ASP A 341 11.90 -5.20 -6.28
C ASP A 341 12.46 -6.48 -6.90
N GLU A 342 12.25 -7.61 -6.26
CA GLU A 342 12.64 -8.91 -6.79
C GLU A 342 11.92 -9.21 -8.10
N THR A 343 10.59 -9.00 -8.14
CA THR A 343 9.78 -9.19 -9.35
C THR A 343 10.28 -8.31 -10.50
N TYR A 344 10.60 -7.05 -10.23
CA TYR A 344 11.12 -6.12 -11.23
C TYR A 344 12.43 -6.59 -11.86
N ILE A 345 13.38 -7.04 -11.03
CA ILE A 345 14.68 -7.55 -11.48
C ILE A 345 14.46 -8.78 -12.37
N LEU A 346 13.63 -9.72 -11.95
CA LEU A 346 13.37 -10.96 -12.70
C LEU A 346 12.70 -10.69 -14.05
N LEU A 347 11.74 -9.76 -14.12
CA LEU A 347 11.12 -9.37 -15.38
C LEU A 347 12.14 -8.74 -16.34
N LYS A 348 13.08 -7.94 -15.82
CA LYS A 348 14.17 -7.36 -16.63
C LYS A 348 15.15 -8.42 -17.13
N GLU A 349 15.49 -9.40 -16.29
CA GLU A 349 16.34 -10.52 -16.68
C GLU A 349 15.68 -11.40 -17.76
N ALA A 350 14.38 -11.70 -17.62
CA ALA A 350 13.62 -12.45 -18.62
C ALA A 350 13.51 -11.69 -19.94
N ALA A 351 13.14 -10.40 -19.90
CA ALA A 351 13.12 -9.54 -21.09
C ALA A 351 14.48 -9.52 -21.79
N TRP A 352 15.56 -9.35 -21.02
CA TRP A 352 16.91 -9.37 -21.56
C TRP A 352 17.24 -10.71 -22.19
N ALA A 353 16.94 -11.84 -21.54
CA ALA A 353 17.18 -13.17 -22.10
C ALA A 353 16.43 -13.38 -23.44
N TYR A 354 15.18 -12.94 -23.52
CA TYR A 354 14.40 -12.97 -24.77
C TYR A 354 14.98 -12.08 -25.87
N SER A 355 15.56 -10.93 -25.52
CA SER A 355 16.22 -10.03 -26.50
C SER A 355 17.44 -10.66 -27.18
N GLN A 356 18.09 -11.63 -26.52
CA GLN A 356 19.29 -12.31 -27.06
C GLN A 356 18.92 -13.47 -28.01
N LEU A 357 17.78 -14.13 -27.80
CA LEU A 357 17.39 -15.33 -28.57
C LEU A 357 17.31 -15.11 -30.09
N PRO A 358 16.80 -13.99 -30.64
CA PRO A 358 16.79 -13.78 -32.08
C PRO A 358 18.17 -13.85 -32.71
N PHE A 359 19.21 -13.37 -32.01
CA PHE A 359 20.58 -13.41 -32.50
C PHE A 359 21.11 -14.86 -32.52
N ASP A 360 20.86 -15.60 -31.45
CA ASP A 360 21.24 -17.02 -31.36
C ASP A 360 20.51 -17.87 -32.41
N ILE A 361 19.21 -17.66 -32.60
CA ILE A 361 18.38 -18.35 -33.60
C ILE A 361 18.90 -18.06 -35.00
N GLN A 362 19.25 -16.80 -35.31
CA GLN A 362 19.80 -16.46 -36.61
C GLN A 362 21.20 -17.05 -36.83
N HIS A 363 22.03 -17.09 -35.79
CA HIS A 363 23.35 -17.72 -35.85
C HIS A 363 23.25 -19.24 -36.08
N ASP A 364 22.38 -19.92 -35.34
CA ASP A 364 22.11 -21.35 -35.48
C ASP A 364 21.52 -21.67 -36.86
N CYS A 365 20.63 -20.82 -37.38
CA CYS A 365 20.08 -20.89 -38.74
C CYS A 365 21.19 -20.82 -39.81
N ASN A 366 22.09 -19.84 -39.72
CA ASN A 366 23.21 -19.71 -40.66
C ASN A 366 24.18 -20.91 -40.56
N ARG A 367 24.44 -21.41 -39.35
CA ARG A 367 25.25 -22.61 -39.12
C ARG A 367 24.63 -23.85 -39.74
N LEU A 368 23.32 -24.00 -39.61
CA LEU A 368 22.58 -25.11 -40.21
C LEU A 368 22.61 -25.02 -41.74
N ALA A 369 22.38 -23.84 -42.32
CA ALA A 369 22.49 -23.62 -43.76
C ALA A 369 23.88 -24.02 -44.28
N THR A 370 24.94 -23.59 -43.59
CA THR A 370 26.33 -23.91 -43.95
C THR A 370 26.61 -25.41 -43.86
N ARG A 371 26.13 -26.06 -42.78
CA ARG A 371 26.29 -27.51 -42.60
C ARG A 371 25.60 -28.31 -43.71
N LEU A 372 24.37 -27.95 -44.05
CA LEU A 372 23.63 -28.62 -45.12
C LEU A 372 24.30 -28.41 -46.49
N GLU A 373 24.78 -27.19 -46.76
CA GLU A 373 25.57 -26.87 -47.96
C GLU A 373 26.84 -27.74 -48.04
N GLU A 374 27.62 -27.82 -46.97
CA GLU A 374 28.85 -28.63 -46.93
C GLU A 374 28.58 -30.12 -47.09
N THR A 375 27.56 -30.66 -46.41
CA THR A 375 27.16 -32.06 -46.54
C THR A 375 26.77 -32.40 -47.97
N PHE A 376 26.02 -31.53 -48.65
CA PHE A 376 25.68 -31.71 -50.06
C PHE A 376 26.93 -31.79 -50.94
N ILE A 377 27.81 -30.79 -50.82
CA ILE A 377 29.02 -30.70 -51.65
C ILE A 377 29.91 -31.93 -51.43
N ASN A 378 30.06 -32.37 -50.18
CA ASN A 378 30.86 -33.54 -49.83
C ASN A 378 30.23 -34.85 -50.34
N ALA A 379 28.90 -34.99 -50.26
CA ALA A 379 28.20 -36.16 -50.79
C ALA A 379 28.37 -36.29 -52.32
N VAL A 380 28.25 -35.18 -53.06
CA VAL A 380 28.50 -35.18 -54.51
C VAL A 380 29.95 -35.54 -54.82
N ARG A 381 30.92 -34.96 -54.11
CA ARG A 381 32.35 -35.28 -54.28
C ARG A 381 32.64 -36.76 -54.01
N GLN A 382 32.11 -37.30 -52.92
CA GLN A 382 32.32 -38.70 -52.53
C GLN A 382 31.74 -39.67 -53.56
N ARG A 383 30.53 -39.42 -54.07
CA ARG A 383 29.91 -40.27 -55.11
C ARG A 383 30.70 -40.23 -56.43
N MET A 384 31.28 -39.09 -56.76
CA MET A 384 32.16 -38.95 -57.93
C MET A 384 33.52 -39.65 -57.73
N ASP A 385 34.08 -39.65 -56.52
CA ASP A 385 35.33 -40.37 -56.19
C ASP A 385 35.13 -41.91 -56.07
N ILE A 386 33.94 -42.40 -55.70
CA ILE A 386 33.66 -43.85 -55.61
C ILE A 386 33.62 -44.50 -57.01
N HIS A 387 33.10 -43.80 -58.02
CA HIS A 387 33.09 -44.27 -59.41
C HIS A 387 34.47 -44.27 -60.08
N HIS A 388 35.51 -43.75 -59.42
CA HIS A 388 36.90 -43.83 -59.88
C HIS A 388 37.54 -45.21 -59.62
N LYS A 389 36.97 -46.04 -58.72
CA LYS A 389 37.57 -47.34 -58.34
C LYS A 389 36.95 -48.55 -59.03
N ASP A 390 35.68 -48.48 -59.43
CA ASP A 390 34.98 -49.59 -60.08
C ASP A 390 34.45 -49.19 -61.47
N ALA A 391 34.95 -49.89 -62.49
CA ALA A 391 34.52 -49.94 -63.91
C ALA A 391 35.30 -49.11 -64.96
N MET A 392 36.18 -49.83 -65.68
CA MET A 392 36.33 -49.88 -67.14
C MET A 392 36.18 -48.57 -67.94
N TRP A 393 37.33 -48.01 -68.33
CA TRP A 393 37.51 -46.90 -69.26
C TRP A 393 37.34 -47.31 -70.74
N SER A 394 36.17 -47.84 -71.15
CA SER A 394 35.99 -48.20 -72.57
C SER A 394 34.66 -47.87 -73.23
N ASP A 395 33.70 -47.26 -72.53
CA ASP A 395 32.43 -46.83 -73.16
C ASP A 395 32.12 -45.41 -72.72
N PHE A 396 32.72 -44.47 -73.45
CA PHE A 396 32.74 -43.05 -73.12
C PHE A 396 32.00 -42.25 -74.19
N ASP A 397 30.68 -42.35 -74.19
CA ASP A 397 29.79 -41.31 -74.72
C ASP A 397 28.42 -41.44 -74.01
N GLY A 398 28.03 -40.43 -73.22
CA GLY A 398 26.77 -40.38 -72.45
C GLY A 398 26.84 -40.71 -70.94
N THR A 399 27.80 -41.53 -70.49
CA THR A 399 27.79 -42.17 -69.15
C THR A 399 28.21 -41.27 -67.97
N VAL A 400 29.11 -40.31 -68.16
CA VAL A 400 29.59 -39.42 -67.06
C VAL A 400 28.54 -38.40 -66.67
N ARG A 401 27.80 -37.87 -67.66
CA ARG A 401 26.70 -36.94 -67.44
C ARG A 401 25.59 -37.61 -66.63
N GLU A 402 25.18 -38.80 -67.03
CA GLU A 402 24.16 -39.58 -66.32
C GLU A 402 24.60 -39.93 -64.90
N LYS A 403 25.89 -40.28 -64.69
CA LYS A 403 26.46 -40.53 -63.35
C LYS A 403 26.49 -39.27 -62.48
N LEU A 404 26.86 -38.12 -63.02
CA LEU A 404 26.85 -36.85 -62.29
C LEU A 404 25.41 -36.40 -61.95
N GLU A 405 24.49 -36.53 -62.91
CA GLU A 405 23.07 -36.25 -62.69
C GLU A 405 22.48 -37.16 -61.60
N THR A 406 22.86 -38.45 -61.61
CA THR A 406 22.48 -39.41 -60.58
C THR A 406 23.09 -39.04 -59.23
N ALA A 407 24.39 -38.71 -59.17
CA ALA A 407 25.07 -38.31 -57.94
C ALA A 407 24.46 -37.05 -57.31
N ILE A 408 24.08 -36.05 -58.12
CA ILE A 408 23.40 -34.84 -57.65
C ILE A 408 21.99 -35.18 -57.14
N LYS A 409 21.19 -35.96 -57.88
CA LYS A 409 19.83 -36.35 -57.48
C LYS A 409 19.83 -37.16 -56.18
N GLU A 410 20.74 -38.10 -56.05
CA GLU A 410 20.84 -38.93 -54.85
C GLU A 410 21.36 -38.13 -53.65
N SER A 411 22.32 -37.22 -53.84
CA SER A 411 22.81 -36.32 -52.78
C SER A 411 21.73 -35.33 -52.32
N LEU A 412 20.87 -34.85 -53.24
CA LEU A 412 19.70 -34.04 -52.87
C LEU A 412 18.70 -34.84 -52.05
N LYS A 413 18.42 -36.10 -52.42
CA LYS A 413 17.51 -36.97 -51.67
C LYS A 413 18.02 -37.25 -50.26
N GLU A 414 19.32 -37.51 -50.12
CA GLU A 414 19.99 -37.72 -48.83
C GLU A 414 19.95 -36.45 -47.97
N LEU A 415 20.21 -35.28 -48.57
CA LEU A 415 20.10 -33.99 -47.89
C LEU A 415 18.68 -33.69 -47.43
N SER A 416 17.64 -34.06 -48.19
CA SER A 416 16.25 -33.90 -47.76
C SER A 416 15.97 -34.68 -46.48
N CYS A 417 16.39 -35.95 -46.41
CA CYS A 417 16.19 -36.78 -45.21
C CYS A 417 17.00 -36.28 -44.00
N LEU A 418 18.23 -35.82 -44.21
CA LEU A 418 19.06 -35.26 -43.13
C LEU A 418 18.55 -33.89 -42.67
N GLY A 419 18.13 -33.05 -43.62
CA GLY A 419 17.62 -31.71 -43.37
C GLY A 419 16.38 -31.71 -42.49
N GLU A 420 15.49 -32.69 -42.63
CA GLU A 420 14.30 -32.84 -41.78
C GLU A 420 14.67 -32.96 -40.31
N SER A 421 15.53 -33.92 -39.99
CA SER A 421 15.95 -34.17 -38.60
C SER A 421 16.75 -33.01 -38.01
N GLU A 422 17.63 -32.37 -38.80
CA GLU A 422 18.44 -31.24 -38.33
C GLU A 422 17.60 -29.97 -38.10
N VAL A 423 16.59 -29.70 -38.94
CA VAL A 423 15.66 -28.57 -38.75
C VAL A 423 14.72 -28.83 -37.58
N GLU A 424 14.22 -30.05 -37.42
CA GLU A 424 13.42 -30.43 -36.26
C GLU A 424 14.20 -30.22 -34.96
N HIS A 425 15.46 -30.67 -34.90
CA HIS A 425 16.33 -30.44 -33.76
C HIS A 425 16.63 -28.94 -33.52
N PHE A 426 16.80 -28.14 -34.58
CA PHE A 426 16.99 -26.68 -34.48
C PHE A 426 15.76 -25.99 -33.85
N VAL A 427 14.56 -26.36 -34.30
CA VAL A 427 13.30 -25.82 -33.77
C VAL A 427 13.13 -26.26 -32.31
N GLU A 428 13.28 -27.55 -32.01
CA GLU A 428 13.16 -28.09 -30.66
C GLU A 428 14.16 -27.42 -29.69
N HIS A 429 15.42 -27.27 -30.11
CA HIS A 429 16.44 -26.60 -29.30
C HIS A 429 16.09 -25.13 -29.01
N SER A 430 15.50 -24.43 -29.97
CA SER A 430 15.06 -23.04 -29.81
C SER A 430 13.90 -22.91 -28.83
N TYR A 431 12.89 -23.79 -28.92
CA TYR A 431 11.80 -23.86 -27.95
C TYR A 431 12.30 -24.22 -26.54
N LYS A 432 13.20 -25.20 -26.41
CA LYS A 432 13.81 -25.57 -25.11
C LYS A 432 14.57 -24.40 -24.46
N ARG A 433 15.12 -23.46 -25.24
CA ARG A 433 15.73 -22.24 -24.68
C ARG A 433 14.68 -21.28 -24.15
N MET A 434 13.61 -21.03 -24.90
CA MET A 434 12.49 -20.18 -24.48
C MET A 434 11.83 -20.73 -23.21
N HIS A 435 11.50 -22.02 -23.22
CA HIS A 435 10.86 -22.69 -22.09
C HIS A 435 11.72 -22.64 -20.82
N ARG A 436 13.06 -22.68 -20.94
CA ARG A 436 13.95 -22.52 -19.79
C ARG A 436 13.92 -21.12 -19.19
N ILE A 437 13.73 -20.08 -20.00
CA ILE A 437 13.57 -18.70 -19.52
C ILE A 437 12.26 -18.59 -18.73
N ASP A 438 11.16 -19.08 -19.31
CA ASP A 438 9.85 -19.10 -18.65
C ASP A 438 9.90 -19.90 -17.34
N GLN A 439 10.40 -21.15 -17.36
CA GLN A 439 10.51 -21.97 -16.15
C GLN A 439 11.38 -21.33 -15.07
N ARG A 440 12.48 -20.66 -15.43
CA ARG A 440 13.32 -19.95 -14.46
C ARG A 440 12.55 -18.81 -13.81
N PHE A 441 11.94 -17.95 -14.61
CA PHE A 441 11.10 -16.86 -14.12
C PHE A 441 10.05 -17.39 -13.13
N VAL A 442 9.36 -18.46 -13.51
CA VAL A 442 8.28 -19.06 -12.73
C VAL A 442 8.77 -19.70 -11.45
N SER A 443 9.84 -20.51 -11.53
CA SER A 443 10.40 -21.20 -10.36
C SER A 443 10.94 -20.22 -9.31
N ILE A 444 11.34 -19.02 -9.72
CA ILE A 444 11.79 -17.97 -8.81
C ILE A 444 10.58 -17.21 -8.25
N MET A 445 9.60 -16.87 -9.10
CA MET A 445 8.35 -16.22 -8.64
C MET A 445 7.58 -17.07 -7.64
N GLN A 446 7.48 -18.39 -7.85
CA GLN A 446 6.82 -19.34 -6.92
C GLN A 446 7.54 -19.50 -5.59
N LYS A 447 8.87 -19.31 -5.55
CA LYS A 447 9.66 -19.37 -4.31
C LYS A 447 9.51 -18.10 -3.47
N ASN A 448 9.23 -16.97 -4.11
CA ASN A 448 9.25 -15.66 -3.46
C ASN A 448 7.84 -15.06 -3.25
N THR A 449 6.80 -15.59 -3.90
CA THR A 449 5.41 -15.13 -3.77
C THR A 449 4.41 -16.24 -4.14
N LEU A 450 3.32 -16.39 -3.36
CA LEU A 450 2.20 -17.30 -3.65
C LEU A 450 1.35 -16.77 -4.83
N THR A 451 1.88 -16.84 -6.05
CA THR A 451 1.10 -16.57 -7.28
C THR A 451 1.41 -17.61 -8.35
N THR A 452 0.33 -18.12 -8.97
CA THR A 452 0.35 -19.02 -10.12
C THR A 452 0.68 -18.28 -11.41
N LEU A 453 1.19 -19.01 -12.39
CA LEU A 453 1.74 -18.52 -13.66
C LEU A 453 0.72 -17.82 -14.57
N GLU A 454 -0.51 -18.34 -14.55
CA GLU A 454 -1.65 -17.97 -15.41
C GLU A 454 -2.01 -16.49 -15.28
N ASP A 455 -1.71 -15.92 -14.12
CA ASP A 455 -2.07 -14.59 -13.64
C ASP A 455 -1.20 -13.46 -14.25
N PHE A 456 0.08 -13.72 -14.52
CA PHE A 456 1.01 -12.71 -15.07
C PHE A 456 1.24 -12.85 -16.58
N CYS A 457 0.98 -14.04 -17.12
CA CYS A 457 1.22 -14.34 -18.52
C CYS A 457 0.12 -15.30 -19.01
N PRO A 458 -1.11 -14.82 -19.28
CA PRO A 458 -2.27 -15.66 -19.64
C PRO A 458 -2.12 -16.44 -20.95
N GLN A 459 -0.97 -16.35 -21.62
CA GLN A 459 -0.65 -17.08 -22.84
C GLN A 459 0.22 -18.33 -22.64
N THR A 460 0.61 -18.68 -21.40
CA THR A 460 1.41 -19.91 -21.17
C THR A 460 0.63 -21.18 -21.48
N ASP A 461 -0.68 -21.23 -21.20
CA ASP A 461 -1.49 -22.43 -21.43
C ASP A 461 -1.76 -22.70 -22.91
N LYS A 462 -1.88 -21.64 -23.72
CA LYS A 462 -1.96 -21.75 -25.19
C LYS A 462 -0.70 -22.36 -25.79
N LEU A 463 0.47 -22.04 -25.22
CA LEU A 463 1.74 -22.64 -25.63
C LEU A 463 1.79 -24.11 -25.23
N THR A 464 1.34 -24.50 -24.03
CA THR A 464 1.34 -25.92 -23.62
C THR A 464 0.36 -26.80 -24.41
N GLU A 465 -0.79 -26.26 -24.83
CA GLU A 465 -1.73 -26.95 -25.73
C GLU A 465 -1.25 -27.00 -27.19
N GLU A 466 -0.54 -25.98 -27.69
CA GLU A 466 0.16 -26.04 -28.99
C GLU A 466 1.44 -26.91 -28.94
N LEU A 467 2.01 -27.14 -27.74
CA LEU A 467 3.20 -27.98 -27.49
C LEU A 467 2.85 -29.46 -27.25
N ALA A 468 1.58 -29.84 -27.22
CA ALA A 468 1.17 -31.24 -27.26
C ALA A 468 1.34 -31.77 -28.70
N PHE A 469 2.59 -32.06 -29.08
CA PHE A 469 2.93 -32.81 -30.29
C PHE A 469 2.28 -34.20 -30.20
N LYS A 470 1.02 -34.32 -30.61
CA LYS A 470 0.40 -35.59 -30.91
C LYS A 470 1.08 -36.14 -32.16
N THR A 471 2.09 -36.96 -31.90
CA THR A 471 2.42 -38.15 -32.69
C THR A 471 1.16 -38.93 -33.02
N ALA A 472 0.49 -38.57 -34.10
CA ALA A 472 -0.38 -39.43 -34.88
C ALA A 472 -0.56 -38.77 -36.25
N SER A 473 -0.01 -39.40 -37.28
CA SER A 473 -0.44 -39.31 -38.67
C SER A 473 -1.78 -38.60 -38.90
N GLY A 474 -1.78 -37.41 -39.52
CA GLY A 474 -2.99 -36.78 -40.06
C GLY A 474 -3.11 -35.28 -39.81
N ILE A 475 -3.14 -34.55 -40.93
CA ILE A 475 -3.50 -33.14 -41.14
C ILE A 475 -4.69 -32.67 -40.26
N ASP A 476 -4.48 -31.64 -39.41
CA ASP A 476 -5.09 -30.29 -39.42
C ASP A 476 -5.06 -29.64 -38.02
N GLY A 477 -4.55 -28.40 -37.91
CA GLY A 477 -4.76 -27.57 -36.71
C GLY A 477 -3.61 -26.63 -36.29
N TRP A 478 -3.68 -25.38 -36.77
CA TRP A 478 -3.03 -24.12 -36.32
C TRP A 478 -1.64 -23.70 -36.84
N GLY A 479 -1.64 -22.52 -37.47
CA GLY A 479 -0.61 -21.47 -37.38
C GLY A 479 0.60 -21.55 -38.31
N LEU A 480 1.18 -22.73 -38.47
CA LEU A 480 2.40 -23.00 -39.26
C LEU A 480 2.20 -24.32 -40.04
N GLY A 481 1.04 -24.44 -40.69
CA GLY A 481 0.54 -25.63 -41.37
C GLY A 481 1.23 -25.97 -42.69
N GLY A 482 2.52 -26.23 -42.63
CA GLY A 482 3.26 -27.04 -43.60
C GLY A 482 4.23 -27.85 -42.78
N THR A 483 4.10 -29.18 -42.78
CA THR A 483 5.02 -30.06 -42.06
C THR A 483 6.46 -29.58 -42.30
N ILE A 484 7.30 -29.53 -41.27
CA ILE A 484 8.74 -29.24 -41.44
C ILE A 484 9.30 -30.16 -42.55
N ALA A 485 8.78 -31.39 -42.64
CA ALA A 485 8.95 -32.34 -43.73
C ALA A 485 8.45 -31.83 -45.12
N GLY A 486 7.24 -31.27 -45.22
CA GLY A 486 6.68 -30.73 -46.46
C GLY A 486 7.36 -29.44 -46.96
N VAL A 487 7.89 -28.62 -46.06
CA VAL A 487 8.67 -27.41 -46.39
C VAL A 487 10.05 -27.81 -46.94
N LEU A 488 10.74 -28.76 -46.32
CA LEU A 488 12.06 -29.22 -46.80
C LEU A 488 11.98 -30.13 -48.03
N ILE A 489 11.05 -31.09 -48.07
CA ILE A 489 10.81 -31.94 -49.24
C ILE A 489 10.31 -31.10 -50.42
N GLY A 490 9.41 -30.14 -50.18
CA GLY A 490 8.88 -29.25 -51.22
C GLY A 490 9.88 -28.25 -51.78
N LEU A 491 10.90 -27.84 -51.01
CA LEU A 491 11.87 -26.83 -51.42
C LEU A 491 13.22 -27.41 -51.87
N CYS A 492 13.56 -28.63 -51.46
CA CYS A 492 14.66 -29.39 -52.07
C CYS A 492 14.24 -30.08 -53.38
N LEU A 493 12.93 -30.35 -53.59
CA LEU A 493 12.41 -31.07 -54.77
C LEU A 493 11.29 -30.35 -55.58
N GLY A 494 10.89 -29.11 -55.26
CA GLY A 494 9.86 -28.38 -56.03
C GLY A 494 10.40 -27.38 -57.07
N PRO A 495 9.62 -27.08 -58.11
CA PRO A 495 9.88 -27.64 -59.44
C PRO A 495 11.31 -27.34 -59.89
N ILE A 496 12.07 -28.41 -60.12
CA ILE A 496 13.21 -28.61 -61.03
C ILE A 496 13.61 -27.40 -61.92
N GLY A 497 13.91 -26.26 -61.31
CA GLY A 497 14.15 -25.02 -62.04
C GLY A 497 15.64 -24.73 -62.07
N TRP A 498 16.27 -24.72 -60.91
CA TRP A 498 17.69 -24.40 -60.80
C TRP A 498 18.59 -25.63 -60.95
N VAL A 499 18.13 -26.86 -60.66
CA VAL A 499 18.90 -28.10 -60.89
C VAL A 499 18.88 -28.44 -62.38
N GLU A 500 17.71 -28.45 -63.02
CA GLU A 500 17.63 -28.54 -64.49
C GLU A 500 18.24 -27.31 -65.18
N ALA A 501 18.14 -26.07 -64.66
CA ALA A 501 18.87 -24.92 -65.23
C ALA A 501 20.35 -24.82 -64.80
N ALA A 502 20.83 -25.58 -63.82
CA ALA A 502 22.28 -25.73 -63.56
C ALA A 502 22.85 -26.80 -64.50
N ILE A 503 22.08 -27.86 -64.76
CA ILE A 503 22.41 -28.91 -65.73
C ILE A 503 22.22 -28.43 -67.19
N ALA A 504 21.28 -27.50 -67.45
CA ALA A 504 20.93 -27.01 -68.79
C ALA A 504 21.26 -25.53 -69.07
N GLY A 505 21.40 -24.68 -68.04
CA GLY A 505 21.40 -23.21 -68.16
C GLY A 505 22.70 -22.49 -67.79
N VAL A 506 23.77 -23.19 -67.40
CA VAL A 506 25.08 -22.56 -67.11
C VAL A 506 26.10 -23.04 -68.12
N GLY A 507 26.27 -22.34 -69.26
CA GLY A 507 27.44 -22.48 -70.15
C GLY A 507 27.85 -23.91 -70.57
N GLY A 508 26.97 -24.89 -70.38
CA GLY A 508 27.32 -26.29 -70.19
C GLY A 508 27.27 -27.10 -71.47
N LEU A 509 26.75 -26.56 -72.57
CA LEU A 509 27.03 -27.14 -73.89
C LEU A 509 28.49 -26.91 -74.30
N TRP A 510 29.17 -25.90 -73.74
CA TRP A 510 30.56 -25.60 -74.10
C TRP A 510 31.57 -26.25 -73.12
N SER A 511 31.26 -26.27 -71.82
CA SER A 511 32.12 -26.89 -70.79
C SER A 511 32.04 -28.43 -70.77
N MET A 512 30.87 -29.03 -71.07
CA MET A 512 30.74 -30.50 -71.12
C MET A 512 31.39 -31.13 -72.35
N ARG A 513 31.69 -30.34 -73.41
CA ARG A 513 32.39 -30.84 -74.61
C ARG A 513 33.81 -31.31 -74.30
N LYS A 514 34.44 -30.70 -73.29
CA LYS A 514 35.80 -31.05 -72.82
C LYS A 514 35.85 -32.35 -72.04
N LEU A 515 34.76 -32.73 -71.38
CA LEU A 515 34.65 -34.01 -70.67
C LEU A 515 34.48 -35.19 -71.62
N ILE A 516 34.08 -34.95 -72.89
CA ILE A 516 33.70 -35.95 -73.91
C ILE A 516 34.85 -36.23 -74.92
N ASP A 517 36.00 -35.57 -74.78
CA ASP A 517 37.12 -35.74 -75.72
C ASP A 517 38.08 -36.87 -75.31
N SER A 518 38.44 -37.72 -76.27
CA SER A 518 39.18 -38.99 -76.07
C SER A 518 40.64 -38.87 -75.59
N SER A 519 41.09 -37.68 -75.18
CA SER A 519 42.48 -37.38 -74.80
C SER A 519 42.67 -36.75 -73.41
N TYR A 520 41.73 -36.97 -72.48
CA TYR A 520 41.61 -36.19 -71.24
C TYR A 520 42.30 -36.80 -69.99
N GLN A 521 43.02 -35.97 -69.22
CA GLN A 521 43.72 -36.35 -67.97
C GLN A 521 42.83 -36.15 -66.70
N GLU A 522 43.03 -36.98 -65.68
CA GLU A 522 42.27 -37.02 -64.39
C GLU A 522 42.06 -35.63 -63.75
N GLN A 523 43.09 -34.75 -63.82
CA GLN A 523 43.04 -33.41 -63.26
C GLN A 523 41.95 -32.53 -63.90
N GLN A 524 41.76 -32.64 -65.22
CA GLN A 524 40.82 -31.80 -65.96
C GLN A 524 39.35 -32.22 -65.76
N GLN A 525 39.11 -33.46 -65.34
CA GLN A 525 37.77 -33.95 -64.96
C GLN A 525 37.39 -33.43 -63.56
N ARG A 526 38.34 -33.43 -62.62
CA ARG A 526 38.16 -32.81 -61.29
C ARG A 526 37.86 -31.31 -61.40
N ASP A 527 38.56 -30.59 -62.27
CA ASP A 527 38.34 -29.16 -62.52
C ASP A 527 36.93 -28.88 -63.08
N ALA A 528 36.38 -29.78 -63.91
CA ALA A 528 35.03 -29.64 -64.47
C ALA A 528 33.93 -29.91 -63.45
N ILE A 529 34.10 -30.92 -62.57
CA ILE A 529 33.19 -31.19 -61.46
C ILE A 529 33.19 -30.01 -60.49
N GLU A 530 34.37 -29.47 -60.16
CA GLU A 530 34.48 -28.32 -59.26
C GLU A 530 33.85 -27.05 -59.87
N ALA A 531 33.93 -26.85 -61.19
CA ALA A 531 33.23 -25.75 -61.87
C ALA A 531 31.70 -25.85 -61.74
N ILE A 532 31.13 -27.06 -61.85
CA ILE A 532 29.69 -27.31 -61.69
C ILE A 532 29.28 -27.12 -60.22
N LEU A 533 30.07 -27.63 -59.28
CA LEU A 533 29.83 -27.43 -57.85
C LEU A 533 29.90 -25.94 -57.46
N ASN A 534 30.81 -25.17 -58.06
CA ASN A 534 30.92 -23.73 -57.82
C ASN A 534 29.71 -22.93 -58.36
N ASP A 535 28.99 -23.43 -59.36
CA ASP A 535 27.74 -22.84 -59.84
C ASP A 535 26.50 -23.27 -59.02
N ILE A 536 26.47 -24.54 -58.59
CA ILE A 536 25.38 -25.08 -57.77
C ILE A 536 25.41 -24.50 -56.34
N ARG A 537 26.61 -24.35 -55.76
CA ARG A 537 26.81 -23.87 -54.39
C ARG A 537 26.03 -22.58 -54.07
N PRO A 538 26.14 -21.46 -54.82
CA PRO A 538 25.41 -20.24 -54.50
C PRO A 538 23.88 -20.39 -54.62
N LYS A 539 23.38 -21.24 -55.52
CA LYS A 539 21.94 -21.50 -55.70
C LYS A 539 21.37 -22.31 -54.55
N LEU A 540 22.08 -23.38 -54.17
CA LEU A 540 21.75 -24.19 -52.99
C LEU A 540 21.79 -23.34 -51.73
N ARG A 541 22.85 -22.56 -51.55
CA ARG A 541 23.00 -21.64 -50.41
C ARG A 541 21.83 -20.68 -50.31
N LYS A 542 21.44 -20.05 -51.41
CA LYS A 542 20.29 -19.14 -51.46
C LYS A 542 18.99 -19.83 -51.03
N ALA A 543 18.70 -21.02 -51.57
CA ALA A 543 17.51 -21.78 -51.21
C ALA A 543 17.50 -22.18 -49.73
N LEU A 544 18.62 -22.68 -49.20
CA LEU A 544 18.76 -23.02 -47.78
C LEU A 544 18.53 -21.81 -46.88
N HIS A 545 19.10 -20.65 -47.22
CA HIS A 545 18.92 -19.42 -46.44
C HIS A 545 17.47 -18.92 -46.50
N GLU A 546 16.82 -18.90 -47.67
CA GLU A 546 15.42 -18.46 -47.80
C GLU A 546 14.48 -19.33 -46.96
N ASN A 547 14.66 -20.65 -46.97
CA ASN A 547 13.79 -21.59 -46.27
C ASN A 547 14.03 -21.60 -44.76
N LEU A 548 15.29 -21.60 -44.33
CA LEU A 548 15.60 -21.54 -42.91
C LEU A 548 15.23 -20.17 -42.30
N ASN A 549 15.33 -19.09 -43.08
CA ASN A 549 14.82 -17.78 -42.66
C ASN A 549 13.29 -17.72 -42.54
N ALA A 550 12.55 -18.47 -43.37
CA ALA A 550 11.10 -18.60 -43.23
C ALA A 550 10.69 -19.27 -41.90
N ILE A 551 11.58 -20.10 -41.32
CA ILE A 551 11.39 -20.74 -40.00
C ILE A 551 11.93 -19.86 -38.87
N SER A 552 13.09 -19.22 -39.05
CA SER A 552 13.70 -18.38 -38.01
C SER A 552 12.90 -17.09 -37.75
N THR A 553 12.25 -16.54 -38.78
CA THR A 553 11.52 -15.26 -38.69
C THR A 553 10.36 -15.33 -37.69
N PRO A 554 9.43 -16.31 -37.77
CA PRO A 554 8.37 -16.49 -36.76
C PRO A 554 8.89 -16.70 -35.33
N LEU A 555 9.97 -17.47 -35.17
CA LEU A 555 10.60 -17.68 -33.85
C LEU A 555 11.17 -16.38 -33.29
N CYS A 556 11.83 -15.57 -34.13
CA CYS A 556 12.36 -14.28 -33.73
C CYS A 556 11.24 -13.28 -33.39
N SER A 557 10.13 -13.27 -34.12
CA SER A 557 8.99 -12.42 -33.79
C SER A 557 8.36 -12.80 -32.44
N PHE A 558 8.22 -14.10 -32.17
CA PHE A 558 7.73 -14.58 -30.88
C PHE A 558 8.63 -14.15 -29.72
N CYS A 559 9.95 -14.26 -29.87
CA CYS A 559 10.89 -13.77 -28.84
C CYS A 559 10.74 -12.27 -28.57
N ARG A 560 10.58 -11.45 -29.62
CA ARG A 560 10.41 -10.00 -29.49
C ARG A 560 9.07 -9.63 -28.84
N GLU A 561 8.01 -10.39 -29.12
CA GLU A 561 6.71 -10.21 -28.47
C GLU A 561 6.82 -10.50 -26.97
N LYS A 562 7.43 -11.62 -26.60
CA LYS A 562 7.69 -11.98 -25.19
C LYS A 562 8.57 -10.95 -24.48
N GLU A 563 9.65 -10.48 -25.12
CA GLU A 563 10.46 -9.39 -24.59
C GLU A 563 9.59 -8.16 -24.25
N LYS A 564 8.72 -7.74 -25.17
CA LYS A 564 7.84 -6.59 -25.00
C LYS A 564 6.83 -6.81 -23.87
N GLU A 565 6.26 -8.01 -23.74
CA GLU A 565 5.38 -8.37 -22.63
C GLU A 565 6.11 -8.19 -21.28
N PHE A 566 7.27 -8.81 -21.11
CA PHE A 566 8.07 -8.69 -19.89
C PHE A 566 8.46 -7.24 -19.57
N GLN A 567 8.84 -6.45 -20.58
CA GLN A 567 9.16 -5.03 -20.40
C GLN A 567 7.94 -4.19 -19.96
N THR A 568 6.75 -4.52 -20.48
CA THR A 568 5.50 -3.83 -20.13
C THR A 568 5.16 -4.11 -18.66
N ILE A 569 5.19 -5.39 -18.26
CA ILE A 569 4.94 -5.79 -16.86
C ILE A 569 5.99 -5.17 -15.93
N ALA A 570 7.27 -5.16 -16.31
CA ALA A 570 8.32 -4.51 -15.52
C ALA A 570 8.06 -3.01 -15.32
N THR A 571 7.51 -2.35 -16.34
CA THR A 571 7.13 -0.93 -16.25
C THR A 571 5.98 -0.74 -15.26
N HIS A 572 5.00 -1.64 -15.24
CA HIS A 572 3.89 -1.60 -14.27
C HIS A 572 4.39 -1.81 -12.83
N VAL A 573 5.20 -2.85 -12.60
CA VAL A 573 5.83 -3.12 -11.29
C VAL A 573 6.61 -1.90 -10.80
N ASN A 574 7.43 -1.30 -11.66
CA ASN A 574 8.23 -0.14 -11.28
C ASN A 574 7.37 1.10 -10.98
N LYS A 575 6.28 1.34 -11.73
CA LYS A 575 5.33 2.41 -11.43
C LYS A 575 4.68 2.21 -10.06
N THR A 576 4.22 0.99 -9.74
CA THR A 576 3.64 0.68 -8.42
C THR A 576 4.67 0.88 -7.31
N LYS A 577 5.90 0.38 -7.50
CA LYS A 577 7.01 0.60 -6.56
C LYS A 577 7.26 2.09 -6.32
N GLN A 578 7.35 2.88 -7.38
CA GLN A 578 7.57 4.32 -7.30
C GLN A 578 6.45 5.03 -6.55
N ALA A 579 5.19 4.73 -6.87
CA ALA A 579 4.04 5.32 -6.18
C ALA A 579 4.01 4.98 -4.68
N LEU A 580 4.30 3.73 -4.33
CA LEU A 580 4.34 3.29 -2.94
C LEU A 580 5.50 3.94 -2.16
N THR A 581 6.69 3.98 -2.76
CA THR A 581 7.87 4.65 -2.19
C THR A 581 7.60 6.14 -2.00
N HIS A 582 7.06 6.80 -3.03
CA HIS A 582 6.80 8.24 -2.99
C HIS A 582 5.72 8.59 -1.98
N THR A 583 4.63 7.81 -1.90
CA THR A 583 3.57 8.00 -0.91
C THR A 583 4.11 7.87 0.51
N ARG A 584 4.91 6.83 0.78
CA ARG A 584 5.58 6.65 2.08
C ARG A 584 6.44 7.86 2.43
N ASP A 585 7.34 8.25 1.52
CA ASP A 585 8.32 9.30 1.78
C ASP A 585 7.64 10.69 1.92
N GLU A 586 6.60 10.97 1.14
CA GLU A 586 5.81 12.20 1.23
C GLU A 586 5.02 12.27 2.52
N LEU A 587 4.36 11.18 2.96
CA LEU A 587 3.68 11.13 4.25
C LEU A 587 4.64 11.31 5.42
N THR A 588 5.80 10.65 5.40
CA THR A 588 6.83 10.83 6.44
C THR A 588 7.33 12.28 6.46
N SER A 589 7.57 12.88 5.29
CA SER A 589 7.98 14.29 5.16
C SER A 589 6.90 15.25 5.65
N PHE A 590 5.64 14.99 5.30
CA PHE A 590 4.48 15.73 5.78
C PHE A 590 4.39 15.67 7.31
N CYS A 591 4.57 14.49 7.90
CA CYS A 591 4.58 14.30 9.36
C CYS A 591 5.71 15.08 10.04
N LYS A 592 6.92 15.03 9.49
CA LYS A 592 8.08 15.78 10.00
C LYS A 592 7.85 17.30 9.95
N LYS A 593 7.27 17.83 8.88
CA LYS A 593 6.99 19.28 8.75
C LYS A 593 5.90 19.76 9.72
N ASN A 594 4.96 18.89 10.07
CA ASN A 594 3.82 19.22 10.92
C ASN A 594 3.97 18.73 12.37
N THR A 595 5.17 18.33 12.80
CA THR A 595 5.40 17.79 14.15
C THR A 595 5.05 18.77 15.26
N SER A 596 5.08 20.09 15.01
CA SER A 596 4.63 21.11 15.96
C SER A 596 3.13 21.04 16.29
N LEU A 597 2.33 20.35 15.48
CA LEU A 597 0.93 20.03 15.77
C LEU A 597 0.78 18.82 16.70
N SER A 598 1.86 18.17 17.11
CA SER A 598 1.77 17.12 18.13
C SER A 598 1.82 17.76 19.52
N LEU A 599 0.70 17.70 20.24
CA LEU A 599 0.63 18.17 21.63
C LEU A 599 1.16 17.14 22.65
N ASN A 600 1.45 15.91 22.20
CA ASN A 600 1.87 14.77 23.03
C ASN A 600 3.37 14.42 22.92
N THR A 601 4.15 15.16 22.13
CA THR A 601 5.64 15.14 22.12
C THR A 601 6.19 16.24 22.98
#